data_AF-A0A3C0W075-F1
#
_entry.id   AF-A0A3C0W075-F1
#
_cell.length_a   1.000
_cell.length_b   1.000
_cell.length_c   1.000
_cell.angle_alpha   90.00
_cell.angle_beta   90.00
_cell.angle_gamma   90.00
#
_symmetry.space_group_name_H-M   'P 1'
#
loop_
_entity.id
_entity.type
_entity.pdbx_description
1 polymer ?
#
loop_
_entity_poly.entity_id
_entity_poly.type
_entity_poly.pdbx_seq_one_letter_code
_entity_poly.pdbx_strand_id
1 'polypeptide(L)' 'MVSEPVQSQQVTAKSGSNLAAAFVLLPKPKREAMTALYAFCRKVDDVADDDDMPLAKRAEGLQSWREDIR' A
#
# COMPACT_ATOMS: atom_id res chain seq x y z
N MET A 1 11.85 -12.53 -9.38
CA MET A 1 12.38 -11.34 -8.67
C MET A 1 11.48 -11.10 -7.49
N VAL A 2 11.89 -11.51 -6.29
CA VAL A 2 11.15 -11.17 -5.07
C VAL A 2 11.53 -9.73 -4.76
N SER A 3 10.61 -8.80 -4.96
CA SER A 3 10.79 -7.38 -4.63
C SER A 3 11.23 -7.26 -3.18
N GLU A 4 12.22 -6.40 -2.91
CA GLU A 4 12.72 -6.17 -1.55
C GLU A 4 11.56 -5.88 -0.57
N PRO A 5 11.64 -6.33 0.69
CA PRO A 5 10.60 -6.09 1.67
C PRO A 5 10.48 -4.59 1.93
N VAL A 6 9.48 -3.97 1.30
CA VAL A 6 9.20 -2.55 1.50
C VAL A 6 8.61 -2.39 2.91
N GLN A 7 9.33 -1.69 3.79
CA GLN A 7 8.84 -1.43 5.14
C GLN A 7 7.63 -0.51 5.09
N SER A 8 6.54 -0.88 5.78
CA SER A 8 5.29 -0.12 5.81
C SER A 8 5.47 1.33 6.25
N GLN A 9 6.39 1.56 7.19
CA GLN A 9 6.80 2.90 7.63
C GLN A 9 7.37 3.74 6.50
N GLN A 10 8.19 3.15 5.62
CA GLN A 10 8.78 3.86 4.47
C GLN A 10 7.71 4.21 3.43
N VAL A 11 6.79 3.29 3.12
CA VAL A 11 5.66 3.58 2.21
C VAL A 11 4.81 4.72 2.75
N THR A 12 4.45 4.63 4.03
CA THR A 12 3.60 5.59 4.71
C THR A 12 4.26 6.97 4.77
N ALA A 13 5.55 7.03 5.14
CA ALA A 13 6.30 8.28 5.18
C ALA A 13 6.49 8.92 3.79
N LYS A 14 6.75 8.11 2.75
CA LYS A 14 6.90 8.59 1.37
C LYS A 14 5.59 9.08 0.75
N SER A 15 4.43 8.64 1.25
CA SER A 15 3.13 9.03 0.70
C SER A 15 2.83 10.53 0.79
N GLY A 16 3.42 11.24 1.76
CA GLY A 16 3.15 12.67 2.01
C GLY A 16 1.68 12.98 2.39
N SER A 17 0.88 11.97 2.76
CA SER A 17 -0.56 12.14 3.02
C SER A 17 -0.86 12.76 4.39
N ASN A 18 -1.82 13.69 4.44
CA ASN A 18 -2.39 14.21 5.68
C ASN A 18 -2.97 13.10 6.58
N LEU A 19 -3.47 12.01 5.99
CA LEU A 19 -3.97 10.86 6.74
C LEU A 19 -2.84 10.12 7.48
N ALA A 20 -1.70 9.92 6.81
CA ALA A 20 -0.53 9.30 7.42
C ALA A 20 -0.01 10.15 8.60
N ALA A 21 -0.06 11.48 8.49
CA ALA A 21 0.28 12.38 9.58
C ALA A 21 -0.67 12.25 10.79
N ALA A 22 -1.96 11.99 10.56
CA ALA A 22 -2.93 11.81 11.65
C ALA A 22 -2.63 10.57 12.53
N PHE A 23 -1.89 9.58 12.03
CA PHE A 23 -1.55 8.37 12.80
C PHE A 23 -0.68 8.66 14.04
N VAL A 24 0.03 9.79 14.09
CA VAL A 24 0.84 10.17 15.27
C VAL A 24 0.00 10.33 16.53
N LEU A 25 -1.30 10.65 16.36
CA LEU A 25 -2.26 10.86 17.44
C LEU A 25 -2.77 9.52 18.04
N LEU A 26 -2.48 8.39 17.40
CA LEU A 26 -2.93 7.08 17.86
C LEU A 26 -1.97 6.50 18.92
N PRO A 27 -2.48 5.73 19.90
CA PRO A 27 -1.65 4.89 20.75
C PRO A 27 -0.74 3.97 19.92
N LYS A 28 0.47 3.69 20.42
CA LYS A 28 1.52 2.97 19.67
C LYS A 28 1.02 1.70 18.94
N PRO A 29 0.27 0.78 19.57
CA PRO A 29 -0.20 -0.43 18.88
C PRO A 29 -1.13 -0.12 17.70
N LYS A 30 -2.01 0.87 17.84
CA LYS A 30 -2.93 1.30 16.77
C LYS A 30 -2.18 2.01 15.65
N ARG A 31 -1.19 2.85 15.98
CA ARG A 31 -0.35 3.52 14.99
C ARG A 31 0.42 2.53 14.13
N GLU A 32 0.98 1.49 14.72
CA GLU A 32 1.70 0.42 13.99
C GLU A 32 0.76 -0.35 13.07
N ALA A 33 -0.42 -0.75 13.56
CA ALA A 33 -1.44 -1.42 12.76
C ALA A 33 -1.92 -0.54 11.59
N MET A 34 -2.22 0.73 11.84
CA MET A 34 -2.65 1.67 10.80
C MET A 34 -1.56 1.95 9.76
N THR A 35 -0.30 2.03 10.17
CA THR A 35 0.84 2.19 9.26
C THR A 35 0.96 0.98 8.33
N ALA A 36 0.82 -0.24 8.85
CA ALA A 36 0.85 -1.45 8.04
C ALA A 36 -0.33 -1.51 7.05
N LEU A 37 -1.55 -1.25 7.53
CA LEU A 37 -2.76 -1.24 6.71
C LEU A 37 -2.68 -0.18 5.61
N TYR A 38 -2.29 1.05 5.96
CA TYR A 38 -2.19 2.15 5.02
C TYR A 38 -1.13 1.88 3.93
N ALA A 39 0.04 1.35 4.32
CA ALA A 39 1.07 0.96 3.37
C ALA A 39 0.58 -0.10 2.37
N PHE A 40 -0.21 -1.07 2.83
CA PHE A 40 -0.84 -2.06 1.96
C PHE A 40 -1.82 -1.42 0.99
N CYS A 41 -2.77 -0.60 1.48
CA CYS A 41 -3.73 0.09 0.63
C CYS A 41 -3.03 0.96 -0.42
N ARG A 42 -2.01 1.72 -0.03
CA ARG A 42 -1.26 2.57 -0.96
C ARG A 42 -0.59 1.76 -2.07
N LYS A 43 -0.10 0.55 -1.77
CA LYS A 43 0.49 -0.33 -2.79
C LYS A 43 -0.54 -0.91 -3.76
N VAL A 44 -1.75 -1.19 -3.29
CA VAL A 44 -2.85 -1.61 -4.15
C VAL A 44 -3.30 -0.45 -5.04
N ASP A 45 -3.46 0.73 -4.45
CA ASP A 45 -3.85 1.95 -5.17
C ASP A 45 -2.78 2.37 -6.19
N ASP A 46 -1.48 2.23 -5.88
CA ASP A 46 -0.39 2.48 -6.85
C ASP A 46 -0.60 1.69 -8.17
N VAL A 47 -1.10 0.45 -8.08
CA VAL A 47 -1.40 -0.39 -9.26
C VAL A 47 -2.73 0.00 -9.90
N ALA A 48 -3.74 0.34 -9.10
CA ALA A 48 -5.06 0.69 -9.58
C ALA A 48 -5.10 2.07 -10.28
N ASP A 49 -4.29 3.03 -9.82
CA ASP A 49 -4.26 4.41 -10.29
C ASP A 49 -3.22 4.66 -11.40
N ASP A 50 -2.52 3.63 -11.87
CA ASP A 50 -1.56 3.74 -12.97
C ASP A 50 -2.27 3.99 -14.30
N ASP A 51 -2.48 5.27 -14.63
CA ASP A 51 -3.17 5.71 -15.84
C ASP A 51 -2.36 5.51 -17.12
N ASP A 52 -1.05 5.30 -17.00
CA ASP A 52 -0.19 4.89 -18.12
C ASP A 52 -0.43 3.41 -18.49
N MET A 53 -1.12 2.66 -17.62
CA MET A 53 -1.46 1.25 -17.82
C MET A 53 -2.94 1.04 -18.23
N PRO A 54 -3.20 0.24 -19.30
CA PRO A 54 -4.57 -0.14 -19.65
C PRO A 54 -5.30 -0.82 -18.48
N LEU A 55 -6.59 -0.51 -18.33
CA LEU A 55 -7.43 -1.06 -17.25
C LEU A 55 -7.34 -2.59 -17.14
N ALA A 56 -7.34 -3.30 -18.28
CA ALA A 56 -7.23 -4.75 -18.33
C ALA A 56 -5.91 -5.25 -17.69
N LYS A 57 -4.81 -4.53 -17.90
CA LYS A 57 -3.50 -4.88 -17.34
C LYS A 57 -3.41 -4.61 -15.84
N ARG A 58 -4.00 -3.50 -15.37
CA ARG A 58 -4.18 -3.24 -13.93
C ARG A 58 -4.98 -4.35 -13.25
N ALA A 59 -6.09 -4.77 -13.87
CA ALA A 59 -6.94 -5.85 -13.36
C ALA A 59 -6.23 -7.20 -13.32
N GLU A 60 -5.48 -7.57 -14.37
CA GLU A 60 -4.64 -8.79 -14.39
C GLU A 60 -3.62 -8.79 -13.25
N GLY A 61 -2.93 -7.67 -13.02
CA GLY A 61 -1.95 -7.55 -11.93
C GLY A 61 -2.56 -7.76 -10.54
N LEU A 62 -3.70 -7.14 -10.27
CA LEU A 62 -4.43 -7.32 -9.01
C LEU A 62 -4.97 -8.75 -8.85
N GLN A 63 -5.38 -9.41 -9.93
CA GLN A 63 -5.83 -10.79 -9.90
C GLN A 63 -4.69 -11.75 -9.54
N SER A 64 -3.50 -11.57 -10.12
CA SER A 64 -2.30 -12.35 -9.76
C SER A 64 -2.00 -12.27 -8.27
N TRP A 65 -2.03 -11.06 -7.68
CA TRP A 65 -1.78 -10.89 -6.25
C TRP A 65 -2.82 -11.59 -5.37
N ARG A 66 -4.09 -11.66 -5.81
CA ARG A 66 -5.13 -12.41 -5.07
C ARG A 66 -4.87 -13.91 -5.09
N GLU A 67 -4.35 -14.43 -6.20
CA GLU A 67 -4.00 -15.84 -6.35
C GLU A 67 -2.79 -16.21 -5.50
N ASP A 68 -1.82 -15.31 -5.37
CA ASP A 68 -0.61 -15.53 -4.55
C ASP A 68 -0.88 -15.66 -3.04
N ILE A 69 -1.96 -15.05 -2.54
CA ILE A 69 -2.31 -15.01 -1.11
C ILE A 69 -3.28 -16.15 -0.73
N ARG A 70 -3.76 -16.90 -1.72
CA ARG A 70 -4.78 -17.94 -1.55
C ARG A 70 -4.18 -19.26 -1.04
#